data_AF-A0A7W6RBJ3-F1
#
_entry.id   AF-A0A7W6RBJ3-F1
#
_cell.length_a   1.000
_cell.length_b   1.000
_cell.length_c   1.000
_cell.angle_alpha   90.00
_cell.angle_beta   90.00
_cell.angle_gamma   90.00
#
_symmetry.space_group_name_H-M   'P 1'
#
loop_
_entity.id
_entity.type
_entity.pdbx_description
1 polymer ?
#
loop_
_entity_poly.entity_id
_entity_poly.type
_entity_poly.pdbx_seq_one_letter_code
_entity_poly.pdbx_strand_id
1 'polypeptide(L)' 'MPTRDQFLRALRRECRKAGYVLLLDTKKGKGSHIEVSVGSRSTYVKDGELSPDYMRLVRKQLGFKR' A
#
# COMPACT_ATOMS: atom_id res chain seq x y z
N MET A 1 1.40 14.73 7.35
CA MET A 1 1.63 13.25 7.37
C MET A 1 2.03 12.81 5.96
N PRO A 2 2.68 11.65 5.73
CA PRO A 2 3.07 11.28 4.36
C PRO A 2 1.84 11.13 3.46
N THR A 3 1.95 11.59 2.22
CA THR A 3 0.89 11.41 1.23
C THR A 3 0.83 9.96 0.76
N ARG A 4 -0.30 9.55 0.19
CA ARG A 4 -0.46 8.24 -0.47
C ARG A 4 0.72 7.92 -1.40
N ASP A 5 1.11 8.85 -2.27
CA ASP A 5 2.20 8.60 -3.22
C ASP A 5 3.55 8.37 -2.55
N GLN A 6 3.85 9.11 -1.48
CA GLN A 6 5.06 8.91 -0.68
C GLN A 6 5.05 7.53 -0.03
N PHE A 7 3.92 7.12 0.53
CA PHE A 7 3.74 5.79 1.12
C PHE A 7 3.88 4.67 0.07
N LEU A 8 3.23 4.79 -1.10
CA LEU A 8 3.34 3.80 -2.18
C LEU A 8 4.78 3.68 -2.72
N ARG A 9 5.50 4.80 -2.83
CA ARG A 9 6.93 4.79 -3.19
C ARG A 9 7.77 4.04 -2.16
N ALA A 10 7.52 4.25 -0.87
CA ALA A 10 8.19 3.52 0.21
C ALA A 10 7.85 2.03 0.16
N LEU A 11 6.56 1.70 0.05
CA LEU A 11 6.05 0.34 -0.03
C LEU A 11 6.63 -0.41 -1.22
N ARG A 12 6.75 0.23 -2.40
CA ARG A 12 7.40 -0.38 -3.57
C ARG A 12 8.87 -0.73 -3.31
N ARG A 13 9.61 0.12 -2.60
CA ARG A 13 10.99 -0.17 -2.20
C ARG A 13 11.06 -1.33 -1.21
N GLU A 14 10.14 -1.37 -0.24
CA GLU A 14 10.02 -2.47 0.73
C GLU A 14 9.72 -3.79 0.01
N CYS A 15 8.75 -3.81 -0.91
CA CYS A 15 8.40 -4.97 -1.73
C CYS A 15 9.61 -5.45 -2.53
N ARG A 16 10.31 -4.55 -3.24
CA ARG A 16 11.49 -4.88 -4.04
C ARG A 16 12.62 -5.50 -3.20
N LYS A 17 12.86 -4.97 -1.98
CA LYS A 17 13.84 -5.54 -1.04
C LYS A 17 13.45 -6.93 -0.55
N ALA A 18 12.15 -7.19 -0.43
CA ALA A 18 11.60 -8.47 0.00
C ALA A 18 11.38 -9.46 -1.18
N GLY A 19 11.73 -9.09 -2.41
CA GLY A 19 11.52 -9.94 -3.59
C GLY A 19 10.09 -9.98 -4.13
N TYR A 20 9.21 -9.10 -3.67
CA TYR A 20 7.82 -9.01 -4.14
C TYR A 20 7.61 -7.86 -5.14
N VAL A 21 6.60 -8.05 -6.00
CA VAL A 21 6.11 -7.01 -6.92
C VAL A 21 4.89 -6.34 -6.31
N LEU A 22 4.89 -5.01 -6.26
CA LEU A 22 3.74 -4.20 -5.88
C LEU A 22 2.91 -3.88 -7.13
N LEU A 23 1.69 -4.41 -7.17
CA LEU A 23 0.69 -4.10 -8.18
C LEU A 23 -0.27 -3.03 -7.65
N LEU A 24 -0.62 -2.08 -8.50
CA LEU A 24 -1.56 -1.01 -8.20
C LEU A 24 -2.71 -1.10 -9.20
N ASP A 25 -3.93 -1.24 -8.71
CA ASP A 25 -5.14 -1.18 -9.52
C ASP A 25 -5.94 0.07 -9.13
N THR A 26 -5.90 1.06 -10.01
CA THR A 26 -6.61 2.33 -9.85
C THR A 26 -8.04 2.28 -10.38
N LYS A 27 -8.44 1.19 -11.08
CA LYS A 27 -9.76 1.01 -11.67
C LYS A 27 -10.73 0.30 -10.73
N LYS A 28 -10.22 -0.52 -9.81
CA LYS A 28 -11.03 -1.26 -8.81
C LYS A 28 -11.40 -0.47 -7.55
N GLY A 29 -11.03 0.81 -7.49
CA GLY A 29 -11.38 1.71 -6.40
C GLY A 29 -12.79 2.28 -6.52
N LYS A 30 -13.61 2.14 -5.47
CA LYS A 30 -14.79 3.01 -5.29
C LYS A 30 -14.32 4.35 -4.70
N GLY A 31 -14.45 5.45 -5.46
CA GLY A 31 -13.99 6.77 -5.03
C GLY A 31 -12.46 6.94 -5.11
N SER A 32 -11.85 7.74 -4.23
CA SER A 32 -10.41 8.04 -4.25
C SER A 32 -9.51 6.91 -3.74
N HIS A 33 -10.03 5.70 -3.53
CA HIS A 33 -9.25 4.56 -3.03
C HIS A 33 -8.60 3.81 -4.21
N ILE A 34 -7.44 3.21 -3.98
CA ILE A 34 -6.81 2.31 -4.95
C ILE A 34 -6.60 0.94 -4.32
N GLU A 35 -6.69 -0.12 -5.11
CA GLU A 35 -6.29 -1.44 -4.65
C GLU A 35 -4.77 -1.62 -4.84
N VAL A 36 -4.11 -2.13 -3.81
CA VAL A 36 -2.69 -2.48 -3.84
C VAL A 36 -2.53 -3.95 -3.53
N SER A 37 -1.76 -4.67 -4.35
CA SER A 37 -1.57 -6.11 -4.21
C SER A 37 -0.09 -6.47 -4.20
N VAL A 38 0.26 -7.42 -3.33
CA VAL A 38 1.60 -7.97 -3.16
C VAL A 38 1.48 -9.48 -3.04
N GLY A 39 1.96 -10.20 -4.05
CA GLY A 39 1.79 -11.66 -4.12
C GLY A 39 0.31 -12.06 -4.09
N SER A 40 -0.08 -12.83 -3.08
CA SER A 40 -1.47 -13.28 -2.86
C SER A 40 -2.31 -12.39 -1.95
N ARG A 41 -1.77 -11.25 -1.48
CA ARG A 41 -2.44 -10.33 -0.55
C ARG A 41 -2.78 -9.03 -1.24
N SER A 42 -3.98 -8.49 -1.01
CA SER A 42 -4.37 -7.16 -1.46
C SER A 42 -5.04 -6.36 -0.35
N THR A 43 -5.05 -5.04 -0.51
CA THR A 43 -5.78 -4.11 0.38
C THR A 43 -6.08 -2.82 -0.37
N TYR A 44 -6.96 -1.99 0.19
CA TYR A 44 -7.32 -0.69 -0.37
C TYR A 44 -6.62 0.45 0.39
N VAL A 45 -6.03 1.37 -0.35
CA VAL A 45 -5.35 2.56 0.19
C VAL A 45 -6.14 3.80 -0.18
N LYS A 46 -6.57 4.55 0.84
CA LYS A 46 -7.26 5.84 0.66
C LYS A 46 -6.33 6.92 0.12
N ASP A 47 -6.90 7.95 -0.51
CA ASP A 47 -6.17 9.13 -0.93
C ASP A 47 -5.86 10.08 0.24
N GLY A 48 -4.96 11.03 -0.02
CA GLY A 48 -4.57 12.07 0.92
C GLY A 48 -3.45 11.66 1.87
N GLU A 49 -3.44 12.28 3.04
CA GLU A 49 -2.45 12.04 4.08
C GLU A 49 -2.77 10.77 4.88
N LEU A 50 -1.74 9.94 5.12
CA LEU A 50 -1.87 8.67 5.81
C LEU A 50 -1.27 8.74 7.20
N SER A 51 -2.06 8.38 8.22
CA SER A 51 -1.55 8.28 9.59
C SER A 51 -0.56 7.12 9.71
N PRO A 52 0.39 7.18 10.68
CA PRO A 52 1.36 6.11 10.91
C PRO A 52 0.68 4.76 11.20
N ASP A 53 -0.41 4.78 11.97
CA ASP A 53 -1.19 3.58 12.27
C ASP A 53 -1.87 2.98 11.05
N TYR A 54 -2.40 3.82 10.16
CA TYR A 54 -3.00 3.34 8.93
C TYR A 54 -1.94 2.71 8.01
N MET A 55 -0.77 3.33 7.86
CA MET A 55 0.34 2.75 7.09
C MET A 55 0.81 1.42 7.68
N ARG A 56 0.87 1.30 9.01
CA ARG A 56 1.20 0.05 9.72
C ARG A 56 0.14 -1.03 9.47
N LEU A 57 -1.14 -0.67 9.50
CA LEU A 57 -2.24 -1.58 9.18
C LEU A 57 -2.14 -2.11 7.75
N VAL A 58 -1.92 -1.22 6.77
CA VAL A 58 -1.75 -1.60 5.36
C VAL A 58 -0.58 -2.55 5.17
N ARG A 59 0.57 -2.27 5.78
CA ARG A 59 1.74 -3.18 5.77
C ARG A 59 1.40 -4.55 6.34
N LYS A 60 0.70 -4.59 7.47
CA LYS A 60 0.27 -5.84 8.11
C LYS A 60 -0.66 -6.65 7.21
N GLN A 61 -1.63 -6.00 6.55
CA GLN A 61 -2.54 -6.65 5.60
C GLN A 61 -1.80 -7.23 4.39
N LEU A 62 -0.80 -6.50 3.89
CA LEU A 62 0.08 -6.97 2.80
C LEU A 62 1.13 -8.00 3.25
N GLY A 63 1.20 -8.31 4.55
CA GLY A 63 2.10 -9.32 5.09
C GLY A 63 3.51 -8.86 5.43
N PHE A 64 3.77 -7.57 5.40
CA PHE A 64 4.98 -7.00 5.96
C PHE A 64 4.82 -6.93 7.48
N LYS A 65 5.60 -7.72 8.21
CA LYS A 65 5.71 -7.68 9.67
C LYS A 65 6.80 -6.66 10.03
N ARG A 66 6.40 -5.42 10.32
CA ARG A 66 7.17 -4.46 11.14
C ARG A 66 6.25 -3.38 11.69
#